data_AF-A0A183CNA4-F1
#
_entry.id   AF-A0A183CNA4-F1
#
_cell.length_a   1.000
_cell.length_b   1.000
_cell.length_c   1.000
_cell.angle_alpha   90.00
_cell.angle_beta   90.00
_cell.angle_gamma   90.00
#
_symmetry.space_group_name_H-M   'P 1'
#
loop_
_entity.id
_entity.type
_entity.pdbx_description
1 polymer ?
#
loop_
_entity_poly.entity_id
_entity_poly.type
_entity_poly.pdbx_seq_one_letter_code
_entity_poly.pdbx_strand_id
1 'polypeptide(L)'
;MAKLCEEILLEIQSIEAIFPSEVQFESARQIVVQCAPLVKLNLSIPLEYPCVPPSMEICAPSVSGGEKRRLLTELDNFFAENRGSRCFTR
;
A
#
# COMPACT_ATOMS: atom_id res chain seq x y z
N MET A 1 21.10 -2.41 -9.56
CA MET A 1 20.71 -1.91 -8.24
C MET A 1 19.64 -0.85 -8.44
N ALA A 2 18.35 -1.22 -8.37
CA ALA A 2 17.27 -0.25 -8.49
C ALA A 2 17.21 0.57 -7.19
N LYS A 3 17.69 1.82 -7.26
CA LYS A 3 17.47 2.80 -6.19
C LYS A 3 15.96 2.95 -6.02
N LEU A 4 15.47 2.75 -4.80
CA LEU A 4 14.16 3.31 -4.44
C LEU A 4 14.31 4.83 -4.64
N CYS A 5 13.58 5.41 -5.59
CA CYS A 5 13.69 6.83 -5.88
C CYS A 5 13.36 7.62 -4.62
N GLU A 6 14.16 8.64 -4.30
CA GLU A 6 13.95 9.53 -3.14
C GLU A 6 12.52 10.10 -3.12
N GLU A 7 11.92 10.30 -4.30
CA GLU A 7 10.53 10.71 -4.47
C GLU A 7 9.50 9.74 -3.86
N ILE A 8 9.74 8.42 -3.94
CA ILE A 8 8.84 7.41 -3.37
C ILE A 8 8.91 7.45 -1.84
N LEU A 9 10.12 7.65 -1.30
CA LEU A 9 10.32 7.79 0.15
C LEU A 9 9.64 9.05 0.69
N LEU A 10 9.72 10.16 -0.05
CA LEU A 10 9.03 11.41 0.32
C LEU A 10 7.51 11.24 0.29
N GLU A 11 6.97 10.57 -0.73
CA GLU A 11 5.53 10.27 -0.82
C GLU A 11 5.07 9.43 0.38
N ILE A 12 5.80 8.36 0.68
CA ILE A 12 5.59 7.49 1.85
C ILE A 12 5.58 8.29 3.16
N GLN A 13 6.62 9.08 3.42
CA GLN A 13 6.74 9.88 4.64
C GLN A 13 5.64 10.94 4.76
N SER A 14 5.18 11.48 3.62
CA SER A 14 4.08 12.44 3.60
C SER A 14 2.78 11.80 4.08
N ILE A 15 2.51 10.55 3.69
CA ILE A 15 1.31 9.81 4.12
C ILE A 15 1.37 9.51 5.62
N GLU A 16 2.55 9.10 6.14
CA GLU A 16 2.76 8.90 7.58
C GLU A 16 2.39 10.13 8.39
N ALA A 17 2.85 11.30 7.92
CA ALA A 17 2.61 12.56 8.59
C ALA A 17 1.12 12.97 8.60
N ILE A 18 0.36 12.57 7.57
CA ILE A 18 -1.08 12.85 7.47
C ILE A 18 -1.90 11.87 8.33
N PHE A 19 -1.50 10.61 8.38
CA PHE A 19 -2.23 9.53 9.04
C PHE A 19 -1.33 8.75 10.04
N PRO A 20 -0.79 9.40 11.07
CA PRO A 20 0.23 8.80 11.93
C PRO A 20 -0.28 7.68 12.83
N SER A 21 -1.61 7.57 12.99
CA SER A 21 -2.23 6.50 13.80
C SER A 21 -2.65 5.31 12.93
N GLU A 22 -2.95 5.57 11.66
CA GLU A 22 -3.48 4.60 10.70
C GLU A 22 -2.39 4.02 9.81
N VAL A 23 -1.29 4.73 9.55
CA VAL A 23 -0.24 4.29 8.63
C VAL A 23 1.08 4.14 9.38
N GLN A 24 1.66 2.95 9.27
CA GLN A 24 2.92 2.59 9.90
C GLN A 24 3.89 2.08 8.85
N PHE A 25 5.12 2.59 8.85
CA PHE A 25 6.17 2.14 7.95
C PHE A 25 7.11 1.20 8.69
N GLU A 26 6.95 -0.11 8.48
CA GLU A 26 7.86 -1.10 9.06
C GLU A 26 9.24 -1.07 8.38
N SER A 27 9.28 -0.65 7.11
CA SER A 27 10.53 -0.40 6.39
C SER A 27 10.29 0.54 5.19
N ALA A 28 11.36 0.91 4.49
CA ALA A 28 11.31 1.70 3.26
C ALA A 28 10.42 1.09 2.14
N ARG A 29 10.03 -0.18 2.25
CA ARG A 29 9.22 -0.91 1.25
C ARG A 29 8.08 -1.71 1.85
N GLN A 30 7.79 -1.53 3.14
CA GLN A 30 6.67 -2.19 3.81
C GLN A 30 5.84 -1.13 4.52
N ILE A 31 4.58 -1.02 4.10
CA ILE A 31 3.60 -0.09 4.65
C ILE A 31 2.48 -0.91 5.25
N VAL A 32 2.11 -0.60 6.48
CA VAL A 32 0.97 -1.20 7.16
C VAL A 32 -0.07 -0.13 7.39
N VAL A 33 -1.29 -0.35 6.89
CA VAL A 33 -2.43 0.53 7.07
C VAL A 33 -3.44 -0.13 8.00
N GLN A 34 -3.59 0.42 9.19
CA GLN A 34 -4.58 0.07 10.20
C GLN A 34 -5.93 0.70 9.82
N CYS A 35 -6.83 -0.10 9.25
CA CYS A 35 -8.15 0.36 8.82
C CYS A 35 -9.19 0.30 9.95
N ALA A 36 -9.09 -0.71 10.82
CA ALA A 36 -9.92 -0.91 12.01
C ALA A 36 -9.17 -1.84 12.99
N PRO A 37 -9.54 -1.97 14.28
CA PRO A 37 -8.72 -2.68 15.28
C PRO A 37 -8.22 -4.08 14.91
N LEU A 38 -8.99 -4.83 14.11
CA LEU A 38 -8.63 -6.18 13.64
C LEU A 38 -8.44 -6.25 12.11
N VAL A 39 -8.43 -5.11 11.41
CA VAL A 39 -8.31 -5.04 9.95
C VAL A 39 -7.07 -4.24 9.60
N LYS A 40 -6.10 -4.92 8.99
CA LYS A 40 -4.87 -4.32 8.47
C LYS A 40 -4.71 -4.62 6.99
N LEU A 41 -4.17 -3.65 6.26
CA LEU A 41 -3.71 -3.79 4.89
C LEU A 41 -2.19 -3.64 4.89
N ASN A 42 -1.49 -4.70 4.50
CA ASN A 42 -0.04 -4.66 4.30
C ASN A 42 0.23 -4.41 2.83
N LEU A 43 1.06 -3.41 2.52
CA LEU A 43 1.54 -3.12 1.19
C LEU A 43 3.05 -3.34 1.14
N SER A 44 3.48 -4.18 0.20
CA SER A 44 4.90 -4.39 -0.08
C SER A 44 5.25 -3.75 -1.42
N ILE A 45 6.20 -2.82 -1.38
CA ILE A 45 6.60 -2.03 -2.55
C ILE A 45 7.76 -2.73 -3.27
N PRO A 46 7.58 -3.13 -4.55
CA PRO A 46 8.65 -3.75 -5.33
C PRO A 46 9.75 -2.74 -5.68
N LEU A 47 10.91 -3.24 -6.11
CA LEU A 47 12.04 -2.41 -6.57
C LEU A 47 11.68 -1.60 -7.81
N GLU A 48 10.75 -2.14 -8.60
CA GLU A 48 10.31 -1.67 -9.89
C GLU A 48 9.13 -0.70 -9.78
N TYR A 49 8.68 -0.33 -8.58
CA TYR A 49 7.65 0.69 -8.39
C TYR A 49 8.15 2.05 -8.94
N PRO A 50 7.31 2.86 -9.65
CA PRO A 50 5.88 2.69 -9.89
C PRO A 50 5.51 1.88 -11.16
N CYS A 51 6.49 1.31 -11.86
CA CYS A 51 6.23 0.49 -13.06
C CYS A 51 5.55 -0.84 -12.72
N VAL A 52 5.83 -1.38 -11.53
CA VAL A 52 5.13 -2.54 -10.95
C VAL A 52 4.38 -2.07 -9.70
N PRO A 53 3.07 -2.38 -9.58
CA PRO A 53 2.28 -1.98 -8.42
C PRO A 53 2.74 -2.71 -7.15
N PRO A 54 2.43 -2.16 -5.95
CA PRO A 54 2.68 -2.85 -4.69
C PRO A 54 1.85 -4.13 -4.60
N SER A 55 2.40 -5.16 -3.94
CA SER A 55 1.61 -6.33 -3.55
C SER A 55 0.88 -6.06 -2.25
N MET A 56 -0.34 -6.58 -2.12
CA MET A 56 -1.22 -6.27 -1.00
C MET A 56 -1.70 -7.53 -0.27
N GLU A 57 -1.78 -7.45 1.06
CA GLU A 57 -2.34 -8.49 1.91
C GLU A 57 -3.33 -7.88 2.91
N ILE A 58 -4.52 -8.47 3.03
CA ILE A 58 -5.54 -8.05 4.00
C ILE A 58 -5.58 -9.02 5.18
N CYS A 59 -5.07 -8.57 6.32
CA CYS A 59 -5.22 -9.25 7.60
C CYS A 59 -6.51 -8.79 8.28
N ALA A 60 -7.60 -9.54 8.06
CA ALA A 60 -8.89 -9.29 8.70
C ALA A 60 -9.55 -10.62 9.12
N PRO A 61 -9.55 -11.01 10.40
CA PRO A 61 -10.06 -12.31 10.85
C PRO A 61 -11.59 -12.40 10.75
N SER A 62 -12.30 -11.26 10.75
CA SER A 62 -13.75 -11.17 10.65
C SER A 62 -14.29 -11.10 9.22
N VAL A 63 -13.42 -10.98 8.21
CA VAL A 63 -13.82 -10.83 6.80
C VAL A 63 -13.67 -12.17 6.09
N SER A 64 -14.71 -12.58 5.37
CA SER A 64 -14.69 -13.86 4.64
C SER A 64 -13.63 -13.87 3.54
N GLY A 65 -13.16 -15.06 3.16
CA GLY A 65 -12.17 -15.19 2.08
C GLY A 65 -12.67 -14.65 0.73
N GLY A 66 -13.98 -14.70 0.48
CA GLY A 66 -14.59 -14.14 -0.73
C GLY A 66 -14.55 -12.61 -0.75
N GLU A 67 -14.88 -11.97 0.37
CA GLU A 67 -14.83 -10.51 0.50
C GLU A 67 -13.39 -9.99 0.43
N LYS A 68 -12.43 -10.67 1.07
CA LYS A 68 -11.00 -10.33 0.95
C LYS A 68 -10.54 -10.33 -0.50
N ARG A 69 -10.91 -11.37 -1.26
CA ARG A 69 -10.53 -11.49 -2.67
C ARG A 69 -11.12 -10.36 -3.50
N ARG A 70 -12.37 -10.00 -3.25
CA ARG A 70 -13.02 -8.88 -3.95
C ARG A 70 -12.29 -7.56 -3.67
N LEU A 71 -12.01 -7.26 -2.40
CA LEU A 71 -11.29 -6.05 -2.00
C LEU A 71 -9.89 -5.98 -2.62
N LEU A 72 -9.14 -7.09 -2.60
CA LEU A 72 -7.83 -7.17 -3.27
C LEU A 72 -7.94 -6.93 -4.77
N THR A 73 -8.97 -7.47 -5.42
CA THR A 73 -9.20 -7.25 -6.86
C THR A 73 -9.50 -5.78 -7.17
N GLU A 74 -10.33 -5.12 -6.34
CA GLU A 74 -10.64 -3.70 -6.50
C GLU A 74 -9.39 -2.82 -6.29
N LEU A 75 -8.56 -3.15 -5.30
CA LEU A 75 -7.28 -2.47 -5.07
C LEU A 75 -6.28 -2.70 -6.21
N ASP A 76 -6.15 -3.93 -6.70
CA ASP A 76 -5.28 -4.25 -7.84
C ASP A 76 -5.69 -3.46 -9.08
N ASN A 77 -7.01 -3.37 -9.36
CA ASN A 77 -7.53 -2.56 -10.45
C ASN A 77 -7.21 -1.08 -10.27
N PHE A 78 -7.39 -0.53 -9.06
CA PHE A 78 -7.04 0.85 -8.77
C PHE A 78 -5.55 1.15 -9.05
N PHE A 79 -4.63 0.29 -8.60
CA PHE A 79 -3.21 0.47 -8.88
C PHE A 79 -2.85 0.22 -10.35
N ALA A 80 -3.56 -0.67 -11.05
CA ALA A 80 -3.38 -0.91 -12.48
C ALA A 80 -3.85 0.28 -13.34
N GLU A 81 -4.97 0.91 -12.98
CA GLU A 81 -5.49 2.11 -13.64
C GLU A 81 -4.59 3.33 -13.43
N ASN A 82 -3.87 3.39 -12.31
CA ASN A 82 -2.94 4.46 -11.97
C ASN A 82 -1.46 4.08 -12.22
N ARG A 83 -1.22 3.00 -12.98
CA ARG A 83 0.12 2.48 -13.25
C ARG A 83 1.00 3.52 -13.94
N GLY A 84 2.21 3.73 -13.43
CA GLY A 84 3.12 4.76 -13.93
C GLY A 84 2.86 6.17 -13.39
N SER A 85 1.83 6.35 -12.55
CA SER A 85 1.59 7.56 -11.77
C SER A 85 1.78 7.29 -10.28
N ARG A 86 2.08 8.34 -9.52
CA ARG A 86 2.00 8.32 -8.05
C ARG A 86 0.54 8.11 -7.66
N CYS A 87 0.26 7.10 -6.83
CA CYS A 87 -1.10 6.76 -6.43
C CYS A 87 -1.49 7.36 -5.07
N PHE A 88 -0.52 7.87 -4.29
CA PHE A 88 -0.75 8.33 -2.93
C PHE A 88 -0.66 9.86 -2.77
N THR A 89 -0.25 10.58 -3.81
CA THR A 89 -0.23 12.04 -3.85
C THR A 89 -1.05 12.53 -5.04
N ARG A 90 -2.21 13.13 -4.75
CA ARG A 90 -2.97 13.96 -5.67
C ARG A 90 -2.98 15.40 -5.15
#